data_AF-A0A6S7IS95-F1
#
_entry.id   AF-A0A6S7IS95-F1
#
_cell.length_a   1.000
_cell.length_b   1.000
_cell.length_c   1.000
_cell.angle_alpha   90.00
_cell.angle_beta   90.00
_cell.angle_gamma   90.00
#
_symmetry.space_group_name_H-M   'P 1'
#
loop_
_entity.id
_entity.type
_entity.pdbx_description
1 polymer ?
#
loop_
_entity_poly.entity_id
_entity_poly.type
_entity_poly.pdbx_seq_one_letter_code
_entity_poly.pdbx_strand_id
1 'polypeptide(L)'
;MRLLTYQFQDTTRLTPEWLVTVQERVNEALHPALPGRWTRVEDPCVPEEFVLHFLARILDETDQVISPHSIKYLSHRGLPYKAQTQKISYRLYDLVALQCALEEQKTIQLCQSAAFRHHEKVQTAENRKKLSMKEKIERMKASANVRYSERTELPTSRSSLVVSVGEGRSTREAEIIYWPSLYDVSKRCKFQLRFFIQKCDYQ
;
A
#
# COMPACT_ATOMS: atom_id res chain seq x y z
N MET A 1 -9.11 -6.39 -31.98
CA MET A 1 -8.61 -6.15 -30.61
C MET A 1 -7.14 -5.74 -30.76
N ARG A 2 -6.80 -4.43 -30.69
CA ARG A 2 -5.42 -3.96 -30.85
C ARG A 2 -4.71 -4.06 -29.49
N LEU A 3 -3.75 -4.97 -29.38
CA LEU A 3 -2.78 -4.97 -28.29
C LEU A 3 -1.95 -3.69 -28.43
N LEU A 4 -2.10 -2.76 -27.48
CA LEU A 4 -1.24 -1.59 -27.38
C LEU A 4 0.10 -2.04 -26.82
N THR A 5 1.06 -2.37 -27.69
CA THR A 5 2.48 -2.42 -27.32
C THR A 5 2.94 -0.99 -27.09
N TYR A 6 2.84 -0.53 -25.84
CA TYR A 6 3.38 0.74 -25.39
C TYR A 6 4.89 0.56 -25.16
N GLN A 7 5.72 1.20 -25.98
CA GLN A 7 7.17 1.20 -25.74
C GLN A 7 7.50 2.25 -24.68
N PHE A 8 7.88 1.80 -23.49
CA PHE A 8 8.35 2.66 -22.41
C PHE A 8 9.78 3.15 -22.72
N GLN A 9 9.93 4.46 -22.92
CA GLN A 9 11.25 5.12 -22.84
C GLN A 9 11.54 5.43 -21.38
N ASP A 10 12.59 4.80 -20.84
CA ASP A 10 13.33 5.09 -19.60
C ASP A 10 12.59 5.93 -18.52
N THR A 11 11.57 5.33 -17.88
CA THR A 11 10.75 5.93 -16.81
C THR A 11 11.37 5.86 -15.41
N THR A 12 12.55 5.25 -15.28
CA THR A 12 13.23 4.99 -13.99
C THR A 12 13.58 6.25 -13.18
N ARG A 13 13.45 7.45 -13.76
CA ARG A 13 13.82 8.72 -13.10
C ARG A 13 12.65 9.57 -12.61
N LEU A 14 11.40 9.24 -12.92
CA LEU A 14 10.27 10.18 -12.73
C LEU A 14 9.26 9.79 -11.63
N THR A 15 9.23 8.53 -11.21
CA THR A 15 8.23 7.95 -10.29
C THR A 15 8.53 7.96 -8.77
N PRO A 16 9.77 8.13 -8.25
CA PRO A 16 10.06 7.80 -6.86
C PRO A 16 9.27 8.61 -5.82
N GLU A 17 9.16 9.93 -5.97
CA GLU A 17 8.58 10.80 -4.94
C GLU A 17 7.07 10.59 -4.75
N TRP A 18 6.35 10.36 -5.85
CA TRP A 18 4.92 10.06 -5.80
C TRP A 18 4.68 8.71 -5.10
N LEU A 19 5.46 7.68 -5.42
CA LEU A 19 5.37 6.38 -4.77
C LEU A 19 5.71 6.46 -3.27
N VAL A 20 6.68 7.29 -2.88
CA VAL A 20 6.97 7.56 -1.46
C VAL A 20 5.73 8.07 -0.76
N THR A 21 5.08 9.09 -1.32
CA THR A 21 3.85 9.67 -0.73
C THR A 21 2.72 8.64 -0.62
N VAL A 22 2.52 7.81 -1.66
CA VAL A 22 1.51 6.75 -1.64
C VAL A 22 1.83 5.75 -0.53
N GLN A 23 3.08 5.30 -0.44
CA GLN A 23 3.50 4.29 0.53
C GLN A 23 3.50 4.82 1.97
N GLU A 24 3.85 6.08 2.21
CA GLU A 24 3.71 6.74 3.51
C GLU A 24 2.26 6.65 4.00
N ARG A 25 1.30 7.01 3.14
CA ARG A 25 -0.13 6.95 3.47
C ARG A 25 -0.64 5.52 3.68
N VAL A 26 -0.09 4.53 2.98
CA VAL A 26 -0.38 3.11 3.24
C VAL A 26 0.13 2.72 4.63
N ASN A 27 1.35 3.13 4.99
CA ASN A 27 1.92 2.86 6.31
C ASN A 27 1.15 3.55 7.44
N GLU A 28 0.72 4.80 7.24
CA GLU A 28 -0.11 5.56 8.19
C GLU A 28 -1.49 4.94 8.43
N ALA A 29 -2.01 4.18 7.46
CA ALA A 29 -3.27 3.45 7.64
C ALA A 29 -3.19 2.37 8.73
N LEU A 30 -1.98 1.93 9.10
CA LEU A 30 -1.76 1.05 10.24
C LEU A 30 -1.84 1.85 11.54
N HIS A 31 -3.04 1.89 12.12
CA HIS A 31 -3.30 2.65 13.34
C HIS A 31 -3.97 1.79 14.42
N PRO A 32 -3.64 1.96 15.71
CA PRO A 32 -4.17 1.12 16.79
C PRO A 32 -5.64 1.37 17.10
N ALA A 33 -6.10 2.62 16.96
CA ALA A 33 -7.46 3.02 17.32
C ALA A 33 -8.52 2.62 16.28
N LEU A 34 -8.10 2.19 15.09
CA LEU A 34 -9.03 1.91 13.99
C LEU A 34 -9.44 0.44 14.00
N PRO A 35 -10.75 0.13 13.95
CA PRO A 35 -11.19 -1.25 13.72
C PRO A 35 -10.79 -1.69 12.31
N GLY A 36 -10.82 -3.02 12.07
CA GLY A 36 -10.55 -3.56 10.74
C GLY A 36 -11.50 -2.94 9.70
N ARG A 37 -10.95 -2.30 8.67
CA ARG A 37 -11.73 -1.50 7.72
C ARG A 37 -11.11 -1.42 6.34
N TRP A 38 -11.96 -1.14 5.36
CA TRP A 38 -11.54 -0.68 4.05
C TRP A 38 -10.96 0.74 4.15
N THR A 39 -9.73 0.90 3.68
CA THR A 39 -9.02 2.18 3.62
C THR A 39 -8.74 2.53 2.17
N ARG A 40 -8.63 3.83 1.90
CA ARG A 40 -8.25 4.34 0.58
C ARG A 40 -7.15 5.38 0.71
N VAL A 41 -6.17 5.31 -0.17
CA VAL A 41 -5.19 6.35 -0.44
C VAL A 41 -5.56 6.97 -1.78
N GLU A 42 -5.57 8.29 -1.86
CA GLU A 42 -6.00 9.02 -3.05
C GLU A 42 -5.00 10.11 -3.40
N ASP A 43 -4.62 10.19 -4.68
CA ASP A 43 -4.00 11.36 -5.27
C ASP A 43 -4.94 11.90 -6.36
N PRO A 44 -5.53 13.09 -6.16
CA PRO A 44 -6.46 13.64 -7.13
C PRO A 44 -5.77 14.00 -8.46
N CYS A 45 -4.47 14.31 -8.49
CA CYS A 45 -3.84 14.96 -9.64
C CYS A 45 -2.41 14.45 -9.92
N VAL A 46 -2.31 13.20 -10.37
CA VAL A 46 -1.03 12.53 -10.70
C VAL A 46 -0.83 12.47 -12.22
N PRO A 47 0.41 12.60 -12.75
CA PRO A 47 0.70 12.32 -14.15
C PRO A 47 0.24 10.90 -14.53
N GLU A 48 -0.46 10.79 -15.65
CA GLU A 48 -1.03 9.53 -16.11
C GLU A 48 0.02 8.43 -16.29
N GLU A 49 1.20 8.79 -16.80
CA GLU A 49 2.34 7.90 -16.98
C GLU A 49 2.80 7.21 -15.70
N PHE A 50 2.63 7.83 -14.52
CA PHE A 50 3.02 7.21 -13.24
C PHE A 50 2.07 6.09 -12.86
N VAL A 51 0.77 6.28 -13.10
CA VAL A 51 -0.24 5.26 -12.81
C VAL A 51 -0.10 4.09 -13.80
N LEU A 52 0.14 4.38 -15.07
CA LEU A 52 0.38 3.35 -16.08
C LEU A 52 1.65 2.56 -15.79
N HIS A 53 2.73 3.23 -15.39
CA HIS A 53 3.96 2.58 -14.93
C HIS A 53 3.71 1.68 -13.72
N PHE A 54 3.02 2.18 -12.70
CA PHE A 54 2.66 1.39 -11.51
C PHE A 54 1.85 0.14 -11.86
N LEU A 55 0.85 0.28 -12.75
CA LEU A 55 0.07 -0.87 -13.25
C LEU A 55 0.94 -1.87 -14.03
N ALA A 56 1.85 -1.38 -14.87
CA ALA A 56 2.78 -2.23 -15.61
C ALA A 56 3.73 -3.00 -14.69
N ARG A 57 4.25 -2.36 -13.64
CA ARG A 57 5.08 -3.03 -12.63
C ARG A 57 4.33 -4.12 -11.89
N ILE A 58 3.06 -3.92 -11.57
CA ILE A 58 2.25 -4.97 -10.94
C ILE A 58 2.02 -6.12 -11.93
N LEU A 59 1.76 -5.82 -13.20
CA LEU A 59 1.65 -6.83 -14.26
C LEU A 59 2.93 -7.66 -14.41
N ASP A 60 4.10 -7.04 -14.37
CA ASP A 60 5.39 -7.75 -14.47
C ASP A 60 5.61 -8.72 -13.31
N GLU A 61 5.10 -8.38 -12.12
CA GLU A 61 5.28 -9.16 -10.89
C GLU A 61 4.18 -10.24 -10.71
N THR A 62 3.11 -10.17 -11.50
CA THR A 62 2.05 -11.19 -11.49
C THR A 62 2.11 -12.05 -12.75
N ASP A 63 2.03 -13.37 -12.60
CA ASP A 63 1.76 -14.28 -13.73
C ASP A 63 0.33 -14.15 -14.29
N GLN A 64 -0.45 -13.17 -13.81
CA GLN A 64 -1.84 -12.95 -14.18
C GLN A 64 -1.98 -11.83 -15.20
N VAL A 65 -2.82 -12.05 -16.21
CA VAL A 65 -3.26 -10.96 -17.09
C VAL A 65 -4.20 -10.05 -16.30
N ILE A 66 -3.68 -8.93 -15.77
CA ILE A 66 -4.50 -7.93 -15.09
C ILE A 66 -5.25 -7.12 -16.15
N SER A 67 -6.44 -7.59 -16.50
CA SER A 67 -7.41 -6.80 -17.26
C SER A 67 -8.20 -5.87 -16.31
N PRO A 68 -8.72 -4.74 -16.82
CA PRO A 68 -9.67 -3.92 -16.07
C PRO A 68 -10.83 -4.78 -15.56
N HIS A 69 -11.04 -4.80 -14.24
CA HIS A 69 -12.13 -5.53 -13.61
C HIS A 69 -13.46 -4.81 -13.82
N SER A 70 -13.44 -3.48 -13.83
CA SER A 70 -14.61 -2.70 -14.19
C SER A 70 -14.21 -1.39 -14.86
N ILE A 71 -15.01 -1.01 -15.86
CA ILE A 71 -14.93 0.27 -16.55
C ILE A 71 -16.31 0.90 -16.44
N LYS A 72 -16.39 2.09 -15.85
CA LYS A 72 -17.63 2.85 -15.70
C LYS A 72 -17.46 4.23 -16.29
N TYR A 73 -18.51 4.75 -16.92
CA TYR A 73 -18.58 6.14 -17.36
C TYR A 73 -19.43 6.91 -16.37
N LEU A 74 -18.89 8.01 -15.85
CA LEU A 74 -19.51 8.78 -14.78
C LEU A 74 -19.58 10.25 -15.18
N SER A 75 -20.71 10.88 -14.87
CA SER A 75 -20.89 12.30 -15.11
C SER A 75 -20.45 13.10 -13.91
N HIS A 76 -19.70 14.18 -14.13
CA HIS A 76 -19.33 15.14 -13.10
C HIS A 76 -20.01 16.49 -13.37
N ARG A 77 -20.50 17.12 -12.30
CA ARG A 77 -21.02 18.48 -12.35
C ARG A 77 -20.03 19.39 -11.63
N GLY A 78 -19.10 19.98 -12.38
CA GLY A 78 -18.16 20.98 -11.84
C GLY A 78 -16.78 20.92 -12.49
N LEU A 79 -16.25 22.09 -12.86
CA LEU A 79 -14.85 22.26 -13.21
C LEU A 79 -13.97 21.96 -11.99
N PRO A 80 -12.76 21.39 -12.17
CA PRO A 80 -12.04 21.18 -13.43
C PRO A 80 -12.31 19.81 -14.10
N TYR A 81 -13.40 19.12 -13.77
CA TYR A 81 -13.68 17.78 -14.27
C TYR A 81 -14.41 17.77 -15.61
N LYS A 82 -14.06 16.81 -16.46
CA LYS A 82 -14.83 16.50 -17.68
C LYS A 82 -16.27 16.14 -17.34
N ALA A 83 -17.19 16.56 -18.21
CA ALA A 83 -18.62 16.28 -18.06
C ALA A 83 -18.93 14.77 -18.01
N GLN A 84 -18.14 13.96 -18.72
CA GLN A 84 -18.17 12.50 -18.67
C GLN A 84 -16.74 11.97 -18.58
N THR A 85 -16.49 11.12 -17.59
CA THR A 85 -15.17 10.58 -17.29
C THR A 85 -15.24 9.06 -17.22
N GLN A 86 -14.11 8.42 -17.47
CA GLN A 86 -13.95 6.99 -17.30
C GLN A 86 -13.35 6.70 -15.93
N LYS A 87 -13.99 5.81 -15.17
CA LYS A 87 -13.44 5.18 -13.97
C LYS A 87 -13.06 3.75 -14.32
N ILE A 88 -11.77 3.44 -14.21
CA ILE A 88 -11.22 2.11 -14.43
C ILE A 88 -10.81 1.54 -13.08
N SER A 89 -11.13 0.28 -12.81
CA SER A 89 -10.75 -0.42 -11.59
C SER A 89 -10.05 -1.74 -11.93
N TYR A 90 -8.93 -1.97 -11.26
CA TYR A 90 -8.13 -3.18 -11.32
C TYR A 90 -8.08 -3.76 -9.91
N ARG A 91 -8.49 -5.02 -9.74
CA ARG A 91 -8.36 -5.72 -8.47
C ARG A 91 -7.14 -6.63 -8.50
N LEU A 92 -6.50 -6.71 -7.36
CA LEU A 92 -5.30 -7.47 -7.10
C LEU A 92 -5.57 -8.32 -5.88
N TYR A 93 -5.22 -9.59 -5.97
CA TYR A 93 -5.35 -10.53 -4.87
C TYR A 93 -3.99 -11.04 -4.38
N ASP A 94 -2.92 -10.45 -4.91
CA ASP A 94 -1.55 -10.74 -4.53
C ASP A 94 -0.92 -9.52 -3.83
N LEU A 95 -0.57 -9.70 -2.56
CA LEU A 95 0.12 -8.68 -1.78
C LEU A 95 1.55 -8.48 -2.25
N VAL A 96 2.22 -9.53 -2.73
CA VAL A 96 3.62 -9.50 -3.12
C VAL A 96 3.80 -8.59 -4.33
N ALA A 97 2.99 -8.76 -5.37
CA ALA A 97 3.02 -7.88 -6.53
C ALA A 97 2.76 -6.40 -6.18
N LEU A 98 1.80 -6.15 -5.28
CA LEU A 98 1.54 -4.79 -4.79
C LEU A 98 2.75 -4.22 -4.02
N GLN A 99 3.38 -5.05 -3.18
CA GLN A 99 4.58 -4.66 -2.46
C GLN A 99 5.73 -4.34 -3.42
N CYS A 100 6.02 -5.23 -4.37
CA CYS A 100 7.11 -5.03 -5.35
C CYS A 100 6.94 -3.70 -6.10
N ALA A 101 5.71 -3.36 -6.49
CA ALA A 101 5.43 -2.10 -7.18
C ALA A 101 5.56 -0.86 -6.27
N LEU A 102 5.17 -0.96 -4.99
CA LEU A 102 5.34 0.14 -4.02
C LEU A 102 6.82 0.33 -3.61
N GLU A 103 7.57 -0.77 -3.49
CA GLU A 103 8.99 -0.79 -3.10
C GLU A 103 9.96 -0.54 -4.27
N GLU A 104 9.45 -0.14 -5.43
CA GLU A 104 10.29 0.40 -6.52
C GLU A 104 11.06 1.63 -6.03
N GLN A 105 10.42 2.48 -5.22
CA GLN A 105 11.12 3.50 -4.45
C GLN A 105 11.86 2.87 -3.25
N LYS A 106 13.03 3.39 -2.91
CA LYS A 106 13.90 2.85 -1.84
C LYS A 106 14.00 3.75 -0.60
N THR A 107 13.25 4.85 -0.57
CA THR A 107 13.31 5.87 0.49
C THR A 107 12.65 5.36 1.76
N ILE A 108 11.50 4.69 1.64
CA ILE A 108 10.76 4.12 2.76
C ILE A 108 10.43 2.64 2.49
N GLN A 109 10.33 1.84 3.56
CA GLN A 109 9.93 0.44 3.47
C GLN A 109 8.42 0.28 3.71
N LEU A 110 7.79 -0.67 3.02
CA LEU A 110 6.38 -0.94 3.22
C LEU A 110 6.21 -1.68 4.54
N CYS A 111 5.45 -1.10 5.47
CA CYS A 111 5.02 -1.78 6.67
C CYS A 111 3.77 -2.59 6.34
N GLN A 112 3.89 -3.91 6.20
CA GLN A 112 2.71 -4.77 6.03
C GLN A 112 1.92 -4.94 7.33
N SER A 113 2.59 -4.83 8.48
CA SER A 113 1.93 -4.86 9.77
C SER A 113 2.64 -4.01 10.82
N ALA A 114 1.87 -3.57 11.80
CA ALA A 114 2.36 -2.85 12.96
C ALA A 114 1.68 -3.38 14.22
N ALA A 115 2.48 -3.58 15.26
CA ALA A 115 1.99 -3.98 16.57
C ALA A 115 1.95 -2.76 17.49
N PHE A 116 0.95 -2.74 18.36
CA PHE A 116 0.68 -1.61 19.23
C PHE A 116 0.43 -2.08 20.65
N ARG A 117 0.82 -1.24 21.60
CA ARG A 117 0.40 -1.32 22.99
C ARG A 117 -0.39 -0.05 23.28
N HIS A 118 -1.69 -0.21 23.53
CA HIS A 118 -2.65 0.90 23.55
C HIS A 118 -2.58 1.74 22.27
N HIS A 119 -1.94 2.92 22.33
CA HIS A 119 -1.79 3.84 21.20
C HIS A 119 -0.36 3.96 20.68
N GLU A 120 0.60 3.25 21.28
CA GLU A 120 2.00 3.35 20.93
C GLU A 120 2.43 2.16 20.07
N LYS A 121 3.16 2.43 18.98
CA LYS A 121 3.71 1.40 18.11
C LYS A 121 4.87 0.72 18.84
N VAL A 122 4.77 -0.58 19.07
CA VAL A 122 5.80 -1.37 19.74
C VAL A 122 6.64 -2.16 18.72
N GLN A 123 7.94 -2.28 19.00
CA GLN A 123 8.83 -3.10 18.17
C GLN A 123 8.68 -4.58 18.55
N THR A 124 7.95 -5.34 17.73
CA THR A 124 7.88 -6.81 17.83
C THR A 124 9.18 -7.46 17.37
N ALA A 125 9.43 -8.71 17.79
CA ALA A 125 10.61 -9.48 17.38
C ALA A 125 10.75 -9.61 15.85
N GLU A 126 9.62 -9.61 15.12
CA GLU A 126 9.56 -9.58 13.65
C GLU A 126 10.11 -8.26 13.05
N ASN A 127 9.94 -7.13 13.75
CA ASN A 127 10.37 -5.80 13.33
C ASN A 127 11.71 -5.36 13.94
N ARG A 128 12.29 -6.17 14.83
CA ARG A 128 13.68 -5.95 15.27
C ARG A 128 14.57 -6.31 14.08
N LYS A 129 15.27 -5.32 13.52
CA LYS A 129 16.51 -5.56 12.74
C LYS A 129 17.22 -6.75 13.38
N LYS A 130 17.59 -7.79 12.61
CA LYS A 130 18.37 -8.93 13.12
C LYS A 130 19.61 -8.37 13.81
N LEU A 131 19.53 -8.18 15.12
CA LEU A 131 20.62 -7.65 15.92
C LEU A 131 21.80 -8.59 15.72
N SER A 132 22.96 -8.02 15.46
CA SER A 132 24.21 -8.77 15.40
C SER A 132 24.38 -9.57 16.70
N MET A 133 25.02 -10.74 16.63
CA MET A 133 25.30 -11.56 17.81
C MET A 133 26.01 -10.75 18.91
N LYS A 134 26.84 -9.76 18.52
CA LYS A 134 27.50 -8.83 19.45
C LYS A 134 26.52 -7.92 20.17
N GLU A 135 25.58 -7.31 19.46
CA GLU A 135 24.55 -6.44 20.05
C GLU A 135 23.59 -7.22 20.95
N LYS A 136 23.33 -8.49 20.62
CA LYS A 136 22.58 -9.41 21.49
C LYS A 136 23.32 -9.67 22.78
N ILE A 137 24.63 -9.93 22.72
CA ILE A 137 25.46 -10.17 23.90
C ILE A 137 25.57 -8.91 24.75
N GLU A 138 25.74 -7.74 24.16
CA GLU A 138 25.78 -6.46 24.88
C GLU A 138 24.45 -6.15 25.57
N ARG A 139 23.31 -6.40 24.93
CA ARG A 139 22.00 -6.29 25.57
C ARG A 139 21.77 -7.33 26.66
N MET A 140 22.23 -8.57 26.49
CA MET A 140 22.16 -9.59 27.55
C MET A 140 23.00 -9.18 28.77
N LYS A 141 24.18 -8.60 28.54
CA LYS A 141 25.02 -8.06 29.61
C LYS A 141 24.39 -6.83 30.29
N ALA A 142 23.74 -5.96 29.53
CA ALA A 142 23.03 -4.80 30.06
C ALA A 142 21.78 -5.21 30.88
N SER A 143 21.03 -6.21 30.43
CA SER A 143 19.81 -6.70 31.08
C SER A 143 20.06 -7.57 32.32
N ALA A 144 21.25 -8.15 32.47
CA ALA A 144 21.63 -8.90 33.68
C ALA A 144 21.65 -8.03 34.95
N ASN A 145 21.76 -6.70 34.82
CA ASN A 145 21.76 -5.74 35.94
C ASN A 145 20.43 -4.99 36.12
N VAL A 146 19.41 -5.25 35.29
CA VAL A 146 18.12 -4.55 35.38
C VAL A 146 17.14 -5.39 36.21
N ARG A 147 16.88 -4.94 37.44
CA ARG A 147 15.79 -5.44 38.27
C ARG A 147 14.47 -5.32 37.51
N TYR A 148 13.88 -6.45 37.09
CA TYR A 148 12.44 -6.72 36.99
C TYR A 148 11.50 -5.55 36.56
N SER A 149 11.92 -4.68 35.64
CA SER A 149 11.07 -3.57 35.14
C SER A 149 10.99 -3.50 33.62
N GLU A 150 11.85 -4.20 32.87
CA GLU A 150 11.64 -4.45 31.45
C GLU A 150 10.73 -5.68 31.28
N ARG A 151 9.44 -5.53 31.64
CA ARG A 151 8.42 -6.34 30.99
C ARG A 151 8.56 -6.03 29.50
N THR A 152 9.02 -7.00 28.70
CA THR A 152 8.81 -6.98 27.24
C THR A 152 7.37 -6.54 27.02
N GLU A 153 7.19 -5.32 26.53
CA GLU A 153 5.88 -4.71 26.44
C GLU A 153 5.07 -5.48 25.41
N LEU A 154 4.30 -6.45 25.88
CA LEU A 154 3.48 -7.30 25.03
C LEU A 154 2.52 -6.40 24.26
N PRO A 155 2.46 -6.52 22.92
CA PRO A 155 1.50 -5.77 22.14
C PRO A 155 0.09 -6.15 22.58
N THR A 156 -0.79 -5.16 22.68
CA THR A 156 -2.22 -5.36 22.94
C THR A 156 -3.00 -5.54 21.65
N SER A 157 -2.49 -5.05 20.52
CA SER A 157 -3.12 -5.22 19.22
C SER A 157 -2.12 -5.20 18.06
N ARG A 158 -2.56 -5.68 16.89
CA ARG A 158 -1.83 -5.65 15.61
C ARG A 158 -2.77 -5.18 14.51
N SER A 159 -2.29 -4.23 13.70
CA SER A 159 -2.93 -3.84 12.44
C SER A 159 -2.11 -4.39 11.28
N SER A 160 -2.75 -5.00 10.29
CA SER A 160 -2.08 -5.62 9.15
C SER A 160 -2.79 -5.28 7.84
N LEU A 161 -2.03 -4.96 6.81
CA LEU A 161 -2.49 -4.89 5.43
C LEU A 161 -2.77 -6.32 4.94
N VAL A 162 -3.99 -6.57 4.49
CA VAL A 162 -4.40 -7.91 4.03
C VAL A 162 -4.86 -7.82 2.59
N VAL A 163 -4.19 -8.58 1.72
CA VAL A 163 -4.58 -8.83 0.35
C VAL A 163 -4.48 -10.34 0.11
N SER A 164 -5.62 -10.99 -0.14
CA SER A 164 -5.72 -12.43 -0.36
C SER A 164 -7.02 -12.83 -1.03
N VAL A 165 -6.97 -13.94 -1.76
CA VAL A 165 -8.17 -14.65 -2.23
C VAL A 165 -8.82 -15.35 -1.04
N GLY A 166 -10.14 -15.19 -0.91
CA GLY A 166 -10.95 -15.88 0.09
C GLY A 166 -12.31 -16.29 -0.47
N GLU A 167 -13.20 -16.76 0.38
CA GLU A 167 -14.58 -17.06 0.03
C GLU A 167 -15.52 -15.90 0.36
N GLY A 168 -16.23 -15.39 -0.63
CA GLY A 168 -17.27 -14.37 -0.48
C GLY A 168 -16.78 -13.11 0.23
N ARG A 169 -17.35 -12.83 1.41
CA ARG A 169 -17.00 -11.64 2.22
C ARG A 169 -15.64 -11.75 2.91
N SER A 170 -14.93 -12.87 2.82
CA SER A 170 -13.58 -13.03 3.36
C SER A 170 -12.48 -12.65 2.37
N THR A 171 -12.79 -12.53 1.07
CA THR A 171 -11.85 -12.03 0.06
C THR A 171 -11.41 -10.61 0.41
N ARG A 172 -10.10 -10.38 0.31
CA ARG A 172 -9.49 -9.07 0.56
C ARG A 172 -8.68 -8.71 -0.66
N GLU A 173 -9.27 -7.96 -1.58
CA GLU A 173 -8.53 -7.39 -2.71
C GLU A 173 -7.86 -6.06 -2.34
N ALA A 174 -6.75 -5.76 -3.00
CA ALA A 174 -6.38 -4.37 -3.26
C ALA A 174 -7.03 -3.95 -4.59
N GLU A 175 -7.58 -2.74 -4.64
CA GLU A 175 -8.18 -2.18 -5.85
C GLU A 175 -7.46 -0.89 -6.24
N ILE A 176 -6.85 -0.89 -7.42
CA ILE A 176 -6.35 0.31 -8.07
C ILE A 176 -7.48 0.90 -8.89
N ILE A 177 -7.89 2.10 -8.54
CA ILE A 177 -8.91 2.87 -9.21
C ILE A 177 -8.23 4.06 -9.89
N TYR A 178 -8.46 4.19 -11.18
CA TYR A 178 -7.79 5.13 -12.06
C TYR A 178 -8.81 5.86 -12.92
N TRP A 179 -8.64 7.18 -13.04
CA TRP A 179 -9.50 8.06 -13.82
C TRP A 179 -8.68 8.79 -14.89
N PRO A 180 -8.39 8.14 -16.05
CA PRO A 180 -7.47 8.65 -17.08
C PRO A 180 -7.81 10.06 -17.55
N SER A 181 -9.08 10.27 -17.88
CA SER A 181 -9.57 11.50 -18.50
C SER A 181 -10.43 12.30 -17.54
N LEU A 182 -10.00 12.43 -16.28
CA LEU A 182 -10.75 13.23 -15.30
C LEU A 182 -10.70 14.73 -15.62
N TYR A 183 -9.55 15.21 -16.09
CA TYR A 183 -9.29 16.63 -16.35
C TYR A 183 -9.31 16.96 -17.85
N ASP A 184 -9.72 18.18 -18.20
CA ASP A 184 -9.90 18.62 -19.59
C ASP A 184 -8.59 18.89 -20.34
N VAL A 185 -7.59 19.47 -19.67
CA VAL A 185 -6.46 20.14 -20.35
C VAL A 185 -5.09 19.59 -19.90
N SER A 186 -5.05 18.51 -19.12
CA SER A 186 -3.79 17.97 -18.59
C SER A 186 -3.71 16.45 -18.76
N LYS A 187 -2.49 15.93 -19.02
CA LYS A 187 -2.17 14.49 -18.91
C LYS A 187 -2.11 14.04 -17.44
N ARG A 188 -3.05 14.54 -16.64
CA ARG A 188 -3.20 14.24 -15.22
C ARG A 188 -4.44 13.39 -15.06
N CYS A 189 -4.38 12.50 -14.08
CA CYS A 189 -5.47 11.62 -13.73
C CYS A 189 -5.65 11.64 -12.21
N LYS A 190 -6.73 11.02 -11.77
CA LYS A 190 -6.92 10.69 -10.36
C LYS A 190 -6.55 9.23 -10.12
N PHE A 191 -5.72 9.01 -9.11
CA PHE A 191 -5.33 7.71 -8.61
C PHE A 191 -5.95 7.44 -7.25
N GLN A 192 -6.37 6.20 -7.04
CA GLN A 192 -6.91 5.72 -5.79
C GLN A 192 -6.45 4.27 -5.58
N LEU A 193 -5.84 4.00 -4.43
CA LEU A 193 -5.54 2.64 -3.98
C LEU A 193 -6.44 2.32 -2.80
N ARG A 194 -7.32 1.32 -2.95
CA ARG A 194 -8.20 0.82 -1.89
C ARG A 194 -7.70 -0.53 -1.42
N PHE A 195 -7.66 -0.74 -0.11
CA PHE A 195 -7.19 -1.99 0.50
C PHE A 195 -7.85 -2.19 1.86
N PHE A 196 -7.73 -3.38 2.42
CA PHE A 196 -8.27 -3.68 3.74
C PHE A 196 -7.15 -3.73 4.79
N ILE A 197 -7.39 -3.06 5.91
CA ILE A 197 -6.58 -3.22 7.12
C ILE A 197 -7.35 -4.11 8.08
N GLN A 198 -6.75 -5.23 8.46
CA GLN A 198 -7.23 -6.10 9.52
C GLN A 198 -6.66 -5.66 10.85
N LYS A 199 -7.48 -5.72 11.91
CA LYS A 199 -7.05 -5.55 13.28
C LYS A 199 -7.25 -6.85 14.05
N CYS A 200 -6.25 -7.25 14.81
CA CYS A 200 -6.29 -8.36 15.75
C CYS A 200 -5.87 -7.84 17.13
N ASP A 201 -6.67 -8.13 18.15
CA ASP A 201 -6.31 -7.84 19.54
C ASP A 201 -5.63 -9.08 20.15
N TYR A 202 -4.56 -8.87 20.92
CA TYR A 202 -3.91 -9.94 21.66
C TYR A 202 -4.64 -10.10 23.00
N GLN A 203 -5.12 -11.32 23.28
CA GLN A 203 -5.74 -11.69 24.56
C GLN A 203 -4.71 -11.94 25.64
#